data_AF-A0A7Z0SWF8-F1
#
_entry.id   AF-A0A7Z0SWF8-F1
#
_cell.length_a   1.000
_cell.length_b   1.000
_cell.length_c   1.000
_cell.angle_alpha   90.00
_cell.angle_beta   90.00
_cell.angle_gamma   90.00
#
_symmetry.space_group_name_H-M   'P 1'
#
loop_
_entity.id
_entity.type
_entity.pdbx_description
1 polymer ?
#
loop_
_entity_poly.entity_id
_entity_poly.type
_entity_poly.pdbx_seq_one_letter_code
_entity_poly.pdbx_strand_id
1 'polypeptide(L)'
;MRDRLWGWLRASRAYWTPPAVLTEPPASAAQLAAYAWRGGWTGGVDGPVRRLGVWWHRLVGLPVTVVCRYVEWVAQRPGRAVPVYVLWRLFVLTTAGQWAVEHLIRPVLGLAAWVLL
;
A
#
# COMPACT_ATOMS: atom_id res chain seq x y z
N MET A 1 2.51 32.82 20.00
CA MET A 1 2.19 32.58 18.57
C MET A 1 3.33 31.88 17.82
N ARG A 2 4.58 32.34 17.95
CA ARG A 2 5.77 31.73 17.33
C ARG A 2 5.92 30.22 17.60
N ASP A 3 5.67 29.78 18.83
CA ASP A 3 5.83 28.36 19.21
C ASP A 3 4.75 27.45 18.62
N ARG A 4 3.53 27.97 18.43
CA ARG A 4 2.45 27.27 17.72
C ARG A 4 2.77 27.07 16.24
N LEU A 5 3.34 28.10 15.61
CA LEU A 5 3.74 28.07 14.20
C LEU A 5 4.89 27.07 13.98
N TRP A 6 5.90 27.07 14.86
CA TRP A 6 7.00 26.10 14.83
C TRP A 6 6.56 24.67 15.15
N GLY A 7 5.58 24.48 16.03
CA GLY A 7 4.96 23.18 16.27
C GLY A 7 4.23 22.66 15.03
N TRP A 8 3.46 23.53 14.37
CA TRP A 8 2.76 23.21 13.12
C TRP A 8 3.74 22.85 11.99
N LEU A 9 4.77 23.67 11.76
CA LEU A 9 5.79 23.41 10.73
C LEU A 9 6.52 22.08 10.95
N ARG A 10 6.85 21.74 12.20
CA ARG A 10 7.48 20.46 12.53
C ARG A 10 6.54 19.28 12.28
N ALA A 11 5.26 19.40 12.65
CA ALA A 11 4.26 18.37 12.39
C ALA A 11 4.04 18.15 10.88
N SER A 12 3.95 19.25 10.11
CA SER A 12 3.85 19.18 8.65
C SER A 12 5.09 18.55 8.03
N ARG A 13 6.30 18.95 8.45
CA ARG A 13 7.54 18.35 7.94
C ARG A 13 7.62 16.87 8.24
N ALA A 14 7.26 16.45 9.45
CA ALA A 14 7.24 15.04 9.83
C ALA A 14 6.26 14.22 8.98
N TYR A 15 5.11 14.80 8.60
CA TYR A 15 4.14 14.15 7.73
C TYR A 15 4.68 13.87 6.31
N TRP A 16 5.50 14.78 5.78
CA TRP A 16 6.06 14.68 4.43
C TRP A 16 7.44 14.01 4.36
N THR A 17 8.06 13.71 5.51
CA THR A 17 9.37 13.05 5.55
C THR A 17 9.16 11.53 5.53
N PRO A 18 9.68 10.80 4.51
CA PRO A 18 9.53 9.36 4.48
C PRO A 18 10.30 8.70 5.65
N PRO A 19 9.84 7.55 6.16
CA PRO A 19 10.56 6.79 7.16
C PRO A 19 11.92 6.31 6.61
N ALA A 20 12.87 6.03 7.49
CA ALA A 20 14.20 5.60 7.10
C ALA A 20 14.18 4.13 6.61
N VAL A 21 13.89 3.95 5.32
CA VAL A 21 13.63 2.65 4.67
C VAL A 21 14.76 1.62 4.84
N LEU A 22 15.99 2.07 4.99
CA LEU A 22 17.17 1.21 5.07
C LEU A 22 17.54 0.78 6.49
N THR A 23 17.07 1.49 7.51
CA THR A 23 17.49 1.30 8.90
C THR A 23 16.37 0.87 9.82
N GLU A 24 15.11 1.13 9.43
CA GLU A 24 13.95 0.77 10.23
C GLU A 24 13.32 -0.53 9.72
N PRO A 25 13.05 -1.50 10.61
CA PRO A 25 12.32 -2.68 10.23
C PRO A 25 10.90 -2.28 9.79
N PRO A 26 10.38 -2.89 8.73
CA PRO A 26 9.05 -2.57 8.26
C PRO A 26 7.97 -2.89 9.29
N ALA A 27 7.03 -1.96 9.48
CA ALA A 27 5.84 -2.23 10.29
C ALA A 27 5.05 -3.42 9.72
N SER A 28 4.58 -4.30 10.61
CA SER A 28 3.72 -5.41 10.24
C SER A 28 2.35 -4.90 9.76
N ALA A 29 1.65 -5.70 8.94
CA ALA A 29 0.30 -5.36 8.50
C ALA A 29 -0.67 -5.15 9.69
N ALA A 30 -0.47 -5.88 10.79
CA ALA A 30 -1.24 -5.70 12.02
C ALA A 30 -0.94 -4.36 12.70
N GLN A 31 0.32 -3.93 12.73
CA GLN A 31 0.71 -2.61 13.24
C GLN A 31 0.14 -1.48 12.39
N LEU A 32 0.14 -1.63 11.06
CA LEU A 32 -0.48 -0.67 10.14
C LEU A 32 -2.00 -0.61 10.31
N ALA A 33 -2.65 -1.76 10.46
CA ALA A 33 -4.09 -1.82 10.72
C ALA A 33 -4.45 -1.14 12.05
N ALA A 34 -3.64 -1.31 13.10
CA ALA A 34 -3.80 -0.61 14.36
C ALA A 34 -3.54 0.90 14.23
N TYR A 35 -2.57 1.29 13.41
CA TYR A 35 -2.28 2.69 13.10
C TYR A 35 -3.44 3.38 12.38
N ALA A 36 -4.19 2.69 11.52
CA ALA A 36 -5.39 3.24 10.88
C ALA A 36 -6.38 3.84 11.90
N TRP A 37 -6.52 3.18 13.05
CA TRP A 37 -7.43 3.57 14.12
C TRP A 37 -6.86 4.63 15.06
N ARG A 38 -5.55 4.62 15.29
CA ARG A 38 -4.88 5.43 16.33
C ARG A 38 -3.93 6.50 15.79
N GLY A 39 -3.71 6.54 14.47
CA GLY A 39 -2.76 7.43 13.82
C GLY A 39 -3.19 8.88 13.89
N GLY A 40 -2.23 9.78 14.12
CA GLY A 40 -2.42 11.22 14.27
C GLY A 40 -2.63 11.95 12.94
N TRP A 41 -3.58 11.50 12.12
CA TRP A 41 -3.85 12.10 10.81
C TRP A 41 -5.10 13.00 10.81
N THR A 42 -5.94 12.94 11.86
CA THR A 42 -6.99 13.92 12.15
C THR A 42 -6.79 14.53 13.53
N GLY A 43 -7.01 15.84 13.67
CA GLY A 43 -6.92 16.55 14.96
C GLY A 43 -8.02 16.16 15.97
N GLY A 44 -9.11 15.55 15.51
CA GLY A 44 -10.16 14.97 16.35
C GLY A 44 -10.05 13.44 16.45
N VAL A 45 -10.38 12.90 17.63
CA VAL A 45 -10.42 11.44 17.91
C VAL A 45 -11.65 10.80 17.25
N ASP A 46 -12.74 11.56 17.10
CA ASP A 46 -14.00 11.14 16.53
C ASP A 46 -14.50 12.12 15.46
N GLY A 47 -15.20 11.61 14.44
CA GLY A 47 -15.83 12.43 13.40
C GLY A 47 -15.94 11.75 12.01
N PRO A 48 -16.73 12.32 11.08
CA PRO A 48 -16.93 11.74 9.76
C PRO A 48 -15.63 11.64 8.96
N VAL A 49 -14.75 12.64 9.05
CA VAL A 49 -13.43 12.63 8.41
C VAL A 49 -12.59 11.46 8.92
N ARG A 50 -12.51 11.27 10.25
CA ARG A 50 -11.78 10.15 10.87
C ARG A 50 -12.30 8.79 10.39
N ARG A 51 -13.63 8.61 10.31
CA ARG A 51 -14.23 7.38 9.77
C ARG A 51 -13.86 7.15 8.31
N LEU A 52 -13.90 8.19 7.48
CA LEU A 52 -13.56 8.09 6.06
C LEU A 52 -12.12 7.64 5.84
N GLY A 53 -11.15 8.19 6.57
CA GLY A 53 -9.76 7.73 6.37
C GLY A 53 -9.47 6.37 7.00
N VAL A 54 -10.20 5.95 8.06
CA VAL A 54 -10.17 4.55 8.51
C VAL A 54 -10.64 3.64 7.37
N TRP A 55 -11.76 3.97 6.71
CA TRP A 55 -12.28 3.20 5.59
C TRP A 55 -11.34 3.20 4.39
N TRP A 56 -10.80 4.36 4.02
CA TRP A 56 -9.78 4.47 2.96
C TRP A 56 -8.57 3.59 3.27
N HIS A 57 -8.04 3.65 4.49
CA HIS A 57 -6.91 2.83 4.88
C HIS A 57 -7.27 1.33 4.84
N ARG A 58 -8.48 0.94 5.25
CA ARG A 58 -8.91 -0.47 5.21
C ARG A 58 -9.13 -1.00 3.79
N LEU A 59 -9.71 -0.20 2.91
CA LEU A 59 -10.09 -0.62 1.57
C LEU A 59 -8.96 -0.45 0.54
N VAL A 60 -8.05 0.50 0.76
CA VAL A 60 -6.99 0.84 -0.18
C VAL A 60 -5.62 0.64 0.48
N GLY A 61 -5.36 1.31 1.60
CA GLY A 61 -4.04 1.33 2.23
C GLY A 61 -3.51 -0.07 2.61
N LEU A 62 -4.30 -0.85 3.34
CA LEU A 62 -3.94 -2.19 3.79
C LEU A 62 -3.77 -3.16 2.60
N PRO A 63 -4.74 -3.30 1.68
CA PRO A 63 -4.57 -4.19 0.53
C PRO A 63 -3.34 -3.85 -0.31
N VAL A 64 -3.12 -2.56 -0.62
CA VAL A 64 -1.95 -2.13 -1.40
C VAL A 64 -0.65 -2.47 -0.65
N THR A 65 -0.58 -2.21 0.65
CA THR A 65 0.62 -2.53 1.43
C THR A 65 0.90 -4.03 1.46
N VAL A 66 -0.13 -4.86 1.59
CA VAL A 66 0.00 -6.32 1.54
C VAL A 66 0.55 -6.77 0.19
N VAL A 67 0.04 -6.23 -0.92
CA VAL A 67 0.55 -6.53 -2.27
C VAL A 67 2.02 -6.13 -2.39
N CYS A 68 2.39 -4.91 -1.97
CA CYS A 68 3.78 -4.46 -2.00
C CYS A 68 4.71 -5.37 -1.17
N ARG A 69 4.25 -5.88 -0.02
CA ARG A 69 5.01 -6.82 0.81
C ARG A 69 5.22 -8.16 0.12
N TYR A 70 4.23 -8.67 -0.59
CA TYR A 70 4.40 -9.88 -1.39
C TYR A 70 5.37 -9.64 -2.55
N VAL A 71 5.28 -8.51 -3.26
CA VAL A 71 6.23 -8.14 -4.31
C VAL A 71 7.66 -8.06 -3.76
N GLU A 72 7.85 -7.40 -2.62
CA GLU A 72 9.13 -7.32 -1.92
C GLU A 72 9.65 -8.72 -1.55
N TRP A 73 8.80 -9.55 -0.95
CA TRP A 73 9.15 -10.93 -0.59
C TRP A 73 9.61 -11.74 -1.80
N VAL A 74 8.93 -11.61 -2.94
CA VAL A 74 9.33 -12.26 -4.21
C VAL A 74 10.67 -11.70 -4.70
N ALA A 75 10.84 -10.38 -4.72
CA ALA A 75 12.02 -9.71 -5.25
C ALA A 75 13.29 -9.98 -4.43
N GLN A 76 13.17 -10.20 -3.11
CA GLN A 76 14.29 -10.46 -2.22
C GLN A 76 15.10 -11.72 -2.57
N ARG A 77 14.49 -12.74 -3.19
CA ARG A 77 15.19 -13.99 -3.53
C ARG A 77 14.67 -14.55 -4.86
N PRO A 78 15.52 -14.79 -5.87
CA PRO A 78 15.08 -15.30 -7.17
C PRO A 78 14.37 -16.66 -7.08
N GLY A 79 14.75 -17.52 -6.12
CA GLY A 79 14.07 -18.80 -5.89
C GLY A 79 12.61 -18.69 -5.46
N ARG A 80 12.17 -17.52 -4.93
CA ARG A 80 10.76 -17.26 -4.58
C ARG A 80 9.93 -16.88 -5.80
N ALA A 81 10.55 -16.40 -6.87
CA ALA A 81 9.85 -16.08 -8.11
C ALA A 81 9.35 -17.33 -8.84
N VAL A 82 10.09 -18.44 -8.74
CA VAL A 82 9.73 -19.72 -9.39
C VAL A 82 8.35 -20.23 -8.96
N PRO A 83 8.06 -20.45 -7.66
CA PRO A 83 6.73 -20.93 -7.26
C PRO A 83 5.62 -19.93 -7.59
N VAL A 84 5.89 -18.62 -7.50
CA VAL A 84 4.90 -17.59 -7.88
C VAL A 84 4.58 -17.65 -9.36
N TYR A 85 5.60 -17.79 -10.21
CA TYR A 85 5.42 -17.95 -11.65
C TYR A 85 4.66 -19.24 -11.99
N VAL A 86 4.98 -20.36 -11.34
CA VAL A 86 4.28 -21.63 -11.55
C VAL A 86 2.81 -21.52 -11.14
N LEU A 87 2.52 -21.00 -9.95
CA LEU A 87 1.14 -20.79 -9.49
C LEU A 87 0.38 -19.84 -10.39
N TRP A 88 1.01 -18.74 -10.81
CA TRP A 88 0.45 -17.80 -11.76
C TRP A 88 0.12 -18.49 -13.10
N ARG A 89 1.05 -19.30 -13.62
CA ARG A 89 0.86 -20.03 -14.87
C ARG A 89 -0.31 -21.01 -14.76
N LEU A 90 -0.38 -21.77 -13.67
CA LEU A 90 -1.49 -22.69 -13.41
C LEU A 90 -2.83 -21.95 -13.31
N PHE A 91 -2.85 -20.79 -12.65
CA PHE A 91 -4.06 -19.97 -12.53
C PHE A 91 -4.55 -19.49 -13.90
N VAL A 92 -3.66 -18.99 -14.76
CA VAL A 92 -4.03 -18.52 -16.11
C VAL A 92 -4.54 -19.64 -17.03
N LEU A 93 -4.22 -20.90 -16.73
CA LEU A 93 -4.79 -22.05 -17.45
C LEU A 93 -6.24 -22.35 -17.06
N THR A 94 -6.75 -21.77 -15.96
CA THR A 94 -8.16 -21.89 -15.57
C THR A 94 -9.03 -20.88 -16.30
N THR A 95 -10.32 -21.17 -16.45
CA THR A 95 -11.30 -20.24 -17.04
C THR A 95 -11.37 -18.91 -16.29
N ALA A 96 -11.31 -18.96 -14.96
CA ALA A 96 -11.26 -17.76 -14.11
C ALA A 96 -9.99 -16.94 -14.34
N GLY A 97 -8.85 -17.59 -14.54
CA GLY A 97 -7.58 -16.91 -14.81
C GLY A 97 -7.54 -16.26 -16.18
N GLN A 98 -8.07 -16.92 -17.21
CA GLN A 98 -8.20 -16.32 -18.55
C GLN A 98 -9.08 -15.07 -18.51
N TRP A 99 -10.24 -15.16 -17.86
CA TRP A 99 -11.13 -14.03 -17.67
C TRP A 99 -10.42 -12.85 -16.99
N ALA A 100 -9.68 -13.11 -15.91
CA ALA A 100 -8.93 -12.09 -15.17
C ALA A 100 -7.82 -11.44 -16.02
N VAL A 101 -7.11 -12.22 -16.84
CA VAL A 101 -6.09 -11.67 -17.75
C VAL A 101 -6.70 -10.72 -18.76
N GLU A 102 -7.85 -11.09 -19.33
CA GLU A 102 -8.51 -10.30 -20.37
C GLU A 102 -9.15 -9.02 -19.83
N HIS A 103 -9.79 -9.09 -18.67
CA HIS A 103 -10.63 -7.99 -18.17
C HIS A 103 -9.96 -7.11 -17.11
N LEU A 104 -8.92 -7.61 -16.44
CA LEU A 104 -8.21 -6.84 -15.41
C LEU A 104 -6.79 -6.52 -15.83
N ILE A 105 -6.00 -7.50 -16.26
CA ILE A 105 -4.56 -7.31 -16.46
C ILE A 105 -4.26 -6.58 -17.77
N ARG A 106 -4.78 -7.06 -18.91
CA ARG A 106 -4.54 -6.42 -20.21
C ARG A 106 -4.96 -4.95 -20.23
N PRO A 107 -6.13 -4.54 -19.71
CA PRO A 107 -6.52 -3.14 -19.69
C PRO A 107 -5.60 -2.28 -18.81
N VAL A 108 -5.20 -2.78 -17.64
CA VAL A 108 -4.29 -2.06 -16.74
C VAL A 108 -2.91 -1.89 -17.38
N LEU A 109 -2.37 -2.93 -18.02
CA LEU A 109 -1.10 -2.84 -18.74
C LEU A 109 -1.19 -1.90 -19.95
N GLY A 110 -2.31 -1.94 -20.69
CA GLY A 110 -2.54 -1.02 -21.80
C GLY A 110 -2.61 0.44 -21.34
N LEU A 111 -3.31 0.71 -20.24
CA LEU A 111 -3.35 2.03 -19.62
C LEU A 111 -1.97 2.48 -19.13
N ALA A 112 -1.23 1.60 -18.44
CA ALA A 112 0.12 1.91 -17.97
C ALA A 112 1.08 2.19 -19.14
N ALA A 113 1.02 1.38 -20.21
CA ALA A 113 1.79 1.62 -21.41
C ALA A 113 1.43 2.96 -22.07
N TRP A 114 0.14 3.32 -22.12
CA TRP A 114 -0.31 4.61 -22.66
C TRP A 114 0.13 5.81 -21.82
N VAL A 115 0.24 5.66 -20.49
CA VAL A 115 0.73 6.74 -19.61
C VAL A 115 2.26 6.90 -19.69
N LEU A 116 2.98 5.80 -19.94
CA LEU A 116 4.45 5.75 -19.87
C LEU A 116 5.15 5.92 -21.24
N LEU A 117 4.41 5.84 -22.35
CA LEU A 117 4.89 6.01 -23.73
C LEU A 117 4.26 7.26 -24.36
#